data_AF-A0A0S8AGE4-F1
#
_entry.id   AF-A0A0S8AGE4-F1
#
_cell.length_a   1.000
_cell.length_b   1.000
_cell.length_c   1.000
_cell.angle_alpha   90.00
_cell.angle_beta   90.00
_cell.angle_gamma   90.00
#
_symmetry.space_group_name_H-M   'P 1'
#
loop_
_entity.id
_entity.type
_entity.pdbx_description
1 polymer ?
#
loop_
_entity_poly.entity_id
_entity_poly.type
_entity_poly.pdbx_seq_one_letter_code
_entity_poly.pdbx_strand_id
1 'polypeptide(L)'
;MDFLKDDETKLIGFIAAILQISEYELFRIAYQKWFNHPIKENRLDYLFKDYLATSDVPYWVNDFARKAHEKFKAGELNYKDYGIKRRVCDRRTRIKGWLIISFLFILLVLYSFFVASYTSY
;
A
#
# COMPACT_ATOMS: atom_id res chain seq x y z
N MET A 1 -18.33 22.76 8.55
CA MET A 1 -16.90 22.48 8.26
C MET A 1 -16.60 21.00 8.06
N ASP A 2 -17.42 20.06 8.56
CA ASP A 2 -17.19 18.61 8.36
C ASP A 2 -17.19 18.14 6.89
N PHE A 3 -17.99 18.76 6.01
CA PHE A 3 -18.10 18.40 4.59
C PHE A 3 -16.87 18.75 3.73
N LEU A 4 -15.89 19.49 4.27
CA LEU A 4 -14.62 19.72 3.57
C LEU A 4 -13.57 18.68 3.98
N LYS A 5 -13.69 18.15 5.20
CA LYS A 5 -12.73 17.21 5.79
C LYS A 5 -12.85 15.81 5.17
N ASP A 6 -14.07 15.40 4.84
CA ASP A 6 -14.32 14.15 4.15
C ASP A 6 -13.86 14.20 2.69
N ASP A 7 -13.96 15.34 2.01
CA ASP A 7 -13.46 15.53 0.64
C ASP A 7 -11.92 15.40 0.58
N GLU A 8 -11.19 16.02 1.52
CA GLU A 8 -9.74 15.92 1.59
C GLU A 8 -9.27 14.48 1.88
N THR A 9 -9.95 13.79 2.81
CA THR A 9 -9.65 12.39 3.14
C THR A 9 -9.90 11.48 1.94
N LYS A 10 -11.01 11.68 1.22
CA LYS A 10 -11.33 10.95 -0.02
C LYS A 10 -10.27 11.19 -1.10
N LEU A 11 -9.80 12.43 -1.24
CA LEU A 11 -8.76 12.79 -2.20
C LEU A 11 -7.46 12.02 -1.94
N ILE A 12 -7.04 11.90 -0.68
CA ILE A 12 -5.85 11.14 -0.28
C ILE A 12 -5.98 9.67 -0.68
N GLY A 13 -7.10 9.04 -0.32
CA GLY A 13 -7.35 7.63 -0.67
C GLY A 13 -7.38 7.42 -2.18
N PHE A 14 -8.01 8.34 -2.92
CA PHE A 14 -8.06 8.32 -4.39
C PHE A 14 -6.66 8.42 -5.02
N ILE A 15 -5.84 9.35 -4.54
CA ILE A 15 -4.47 9.55 -5.02
C ILE A 15 -3.59 8.35 -4.64
N ALA A 16 -3.68 7.82 -3.42
CA ALA A 16 -2.98 6.61 -3.02
C ALA A 16 -3.31 5.42 -3.94
N ALA A 17 -4.59 5.25 -4.29
CA ALA A 17 -5.04 4.22 -5.22
C ALA A 17 -4.48 4.42 -6.65
N ILE A 18 -4.50 5.65 -7.18
CA ILE A 18 -3.93 5.95 -8.50
C ILE A 18 -2.43 5.66 -8.55
N LEU A 19 -1.70 6.05 -7.50
CA LEU A 19 -0.25 5.83 -7.42
C LEU A 19 0.11 4.39 -7.03
N GLN A 20 -0.88 3.54 -6.71
CA GLN A 20 -0.72 2.16 -6.26
C GLN A 20 0.18 2.02 -5.02
N ILE A 21 -0.01 2.93 -4.07
CA ILE A 21 0.71 2.97 -2.79
C ILE A 21 -0.30 2.98 -1.64
N SER A 22 0.15 2.68 -0.42
CA SER A 22 -0.66 2.88 0.77
C SER A 22 -0.71 4.37 1.14
N GLU A 23 -1.76 4.80 1.84
CA GLU A 23 -1.84 6.15 2.42
C GLU A 23 -0.64 6.45 3.33
N TYR A 24 -0.16 5.46 4.08
CA TYR A 24 1.05 5.58 4.88
C TYR A 24 2.29 5.95 4.03
N GLU A 25 2.49 5.30 2.89
CA GLU A 25 3.62 5.60 2.00
C GLU A 25 3.41 6.96 1.30
N LEU A 26 2.16 7.33 1.00
CA LEU A 26 1.83 8.66 0.50
C LEU A 26 2.27 9.74 1.50
N PHE A 27 2.00 9.56 2.80
CA PHE A 27 2.45 10.46 3.86
C PHE A 27 3.98 10.53 3.90
N ARG A 28 4.67 9.39 3.81
CA ARG A 28 6.14 9.35 3.77
C ARG A 28 6.72 10.19 2.63
N ILE A 29 6.18 10.02 1.43
CA ILE A 29 6.65 10.71 0.22
C ILE A 29 6.30 12.20 0.27
N ALA A 30 5.09 12.54 0.68
CA ALA A 30 4.65 13.92 0.80
C ALA A 30 5.52 14.69 1.80
N TYR A 31 5.85 14.08 2.95
CA TYR A 31 6.78 14.66 3.91
C TYR A 31 8.17 14.88 3.31
N GLN A 32 8.73 13.87 2.63
CA GLN A 32 10.04 13.97 2.01
C GLN A 32 10.09 15.06 0.93
N LYS A 33 9.03 15.21 0.12
CA LYS A 33 8.93 16.25 -0.91
C LYS A 33 8.76 17.65 -0.32
N TRP A 34 8.02 17.78 0.77
CA TRP A 34 7.78 19.07 1.40
C TRP A 34 9.00 19.57 2.17
N PHE A 35 9.62 18.69 2.97
CA PHE A 35 10.71 19.08 3.86
C PHE A 35 12.11 18.74 3.34
N ASN A 36 12.23 18.15 2.15
CA ASN A 36 13.49 17.71 1.52
C ASN A 36 14.37 16.80 2.39
N HIS A 37 13.79 16.14 3.40
CA HIS A 37 14.50 15.18 4.25
C HIS A 37 13.59 13.97 4.57
N PRO A 38 14.18 12.78 4.75
CA PRO A 38 13.40 11.59 5.11
C PRO A 38 12.89 11.70 6.55
N ILE A 39 11.64 11.29 6.76
CA ILE A 39 11.05 11.15 8.10
C ILE A 39 11.51 9.84 8.75
N LYS A 40 11.73 9.87 10.08
CA LYS A 40 11.92 8.65 10.88
C LYS A 40 10.57 7.92 11.03
N GLU A 41 10.57 6.60 10.88
CA GLU A 41 9.36 5.76 10.94
C GLU A 41 8.53 6.02 12.21
N ASN A 42 9.16 6.09 13.39
CA ASN A 42 8.45 6.36 14.64
C ASN A 42 7.66 7.69 14.63
N ARG A 43 8.17 8.72 13.96
CA ARG A 43 7.48 10.02 13.83
C ARG A 43 6.33 9.91 12.82
N LEU A 44 6.56 9.22 11.70
CA LEU A 44 5.55 9.00 10.69
C LEU A 44 4.37 8.21 11.25
N ASP A 45 4.64 7.17 12.03
CA ASP A 45 3.62 6.36 12.71
C ASP A 45 2.75 7.19 13.65
N TYR A 46 3.37 8.09 14.42
CA TYR A 46 2.63 8.98 15.32
C TYR A 46 1.69 9.90 14.54
N LEU A 47 2.21 10.58 13.51
CA LEU A 47 1.43 11.49 12.66
C LEU A 47 0.30 10.75 11.92
N PHE A 48 0.57 9.54 11.46
CA PHE A 48 -0.43 8.73 10.74
C PHE A 48 -1.52 8.21 11.67
N LYS A 49 -1.17 7.80 12.90
CA LYS A 49 -2.16 7.41 13.92
C LYS A 49 -3.06 8.58 14.31
N ASP A 50 -2.48 9.76 14.47
CA ASP A 50 -3.22 10.98 14.80
C ASP A 50 -4.20 11.36 13.66
N TYR A 51 -3.74 11.25 12.41
CA TYR A 51 -4.60 11.38 11.23
C TYR A 51 -5.75 10.38 11.25
N LEU A 52 -5.49 9.09 11.52
CA LEU A 52 -6.56 8.09 11.57
C LEU A 52 -7.56 8.33 12.70
N ALA A 53 -7.11 8.86 13.84
CA ALA A 53 -7.97 9.13 15.00
C ALA A 53 -8.83 10.38 14.81
N THR A 54 -8.28 11.43 14.20
CA THR A 54 -8.90 12.76 14.12
C THR A 54 -9.48 13.05 12.73
N SER A 55 -9.16 12.20 11.74
CA SER A 55 -9.39 12.40 10.31
C SER A 55 -8.82 13.74 9.79
N ASP A 56 -7.87 14.33 10.52
CA ASP A 56 -7.33 15.65 10.22
C ASP A 56 -6.10 15.53 9.34
N VAL A 57 -6.21 16.07 8.12
CA VAL A 57 -5.18 15.93 7.10
C VAL A 57 -4.11 16.99 7.34
N PRO A 58 -2.84 16.60 7.53
CA PRO A 58 -1.77 17.58 7.60
C PRO A 58 -1.64 18.36 6.28
N TYR A 59 -1.39 19.66 6.38
CA TYR A 59 -1.33 20.57 5.22
C TYR A 59 -0.40 20.08 4.09
N TRP A 60 0.76 19.53 4.46
CA TRP A 60 1.75 19.01 3.51
C TRP A 60 1.26 17.76 2.75
N VAL A 61 0.38 16.94 3.34
CA VAL A 61 -0.27 15.81 2.66
C VAL A 61 -1.31 16.33 1.68
N ASN A 62 -2.13 17.28 2.13
CA ASN A 62 -3.19 17.86 1.31
C ASN A 62 -2.62 18.58 0.07
N ASP A 63 -1.60 19.43 0.25
CA ASP A 63 -0.92 20.09 -0.86
C ASP A 63 -0.32 19.08 -1.85
N PHE A 64 0.29 18.00 -1.34
CA PHE A 64 0.78 16.92 -2.18
C PHE A 64 -0.34 16.23 -2.98
N ALA A 65 -1.45 15.90 -2.31
CA ALA A 65 -2.60 15.25 -2.95
C ALA A 65 -3.23 16.15 -4.03
N ARG A 66 -3.36 17.46 -3.78
CA ARG A 66 -3.86 18.43 -4.76
C ARG A 66 -2.94 18.54 -5.97
N LYS A 67 -1.62 18.67 -5.77
CA LYS A 67 -0.64 18.70 -6.88
C LYS A 67 -0.63 17.41 -7.69
N ALA A 68 -0.77 16.26 -7.02
CA ALA A 68 -0.89 14.98 -7.69
C ALA A 68 -2.20 14.87 -8.49
N HIS A 69 -3.30 15.37 -7.95
CA HIS A 69 -4.60 15.41 -8.62
C HIS A 69 -4.58 16.31 -9.86
N GLU A 70 -3.97 17.49 -9.78
CA GLU A 70 -3.81 18.39 -10.92
C GLU A 70 -3.00 17.74 -12.05
N LYS A 71 -1.88 17.10 -11.70
CA LYS A 71 -1.07 16.34 -12.68
C LYS A 71 -1.80 15.14 -13.26
N PHE A 72 -2.65 14.48 -12.47
CA PHE A 72 -3.52 13.41 -12.96
C PHE A 72 -4.52 13.93 -13.98
N LYS A 73 -5.17 15.07 -13.69
CA LYS A 73 -6.12 15.71 -14.60
C LYS A 73 -5.46 16.19 -15.90
N ALA A 74 -4.21 16.63 -15.83
CA ALA A 74 -3.40 17.00 -17.00
C ALA A 74 -2.91 15.79 -17.83
N GLY A 75 -3.04 14.56 -17.32
CA GLY A 75 -2.51 13.35 -17.97
C GLY A 75 -0.98 13.18 -17.84
N GLU A 76 -0.33 14.03 -17.04
CA GLU A 76 1.14 14.05 -16.87
C GLU A 76 1.62 13.34 -15.60
N LEU A 77 0.75 12.54 -14.96
CA LEU A 77 1.08 11.89 -13.70
C LEU A 77 2.13 10.78 -13.89
N ASN A 78 3.40 11.15 -13.76
CA ASN A 78 4.51 10.20 -13.78
C ASN A 78 4.90 9.80 -12.35
N TYR A 79 4.67 8.54 -12.01
CA TYR A 79 5.02 7.94 -10.71
C TYR A 79 6.54 7.93 -10.45
N LYS A 80 7.36 7.96 -11.51
CA LYS A 80 8.83 7.98 -11.38
C LYS A 80 9.34 9.28 -10.76
N ASP A 81 8.67 10.41 -11.00
CA ASP A 81 9.07 11.72 -10.46
C ASP A 81 8.93 11.81 -8.94
N TYR A 82 8.12 10.93 -8.37
CA TYR A 82 7.90 10.80 -6.94
C TYR A 82 8.80 9.77 -6.28
N GLY A 83 9.69 9.11 -7.05
CA GLY A 83 10.56 8.04 -6.53
C GLY A 83 9.80 6.77 -6.16
N ILE A 84 8.56 6.62 -6.63
CA ILE A 84 7.71 5.49 -6.27
C ILE A 84 8.11 4.27 -7.10
N LYS A 85 8.66 3.27 -6.43
CA LYS A 85 8.80 1.93 -7.00
C LYS A 85 7.44 1.26 -6.94
N ARG A 86 6.70 1.25 -8.06
CA ARG A 86 5.46 0.45 -8.13
C ARG A 86 5.81 -0.98 -7.74
N ARG A 87 5.06 -1.56 -6.81
CA ARG A 87 4.99 -3.00 -6.67
C ARG A 87 4.30 -3.52 -7.92
N VAL A 88 5.09 -3.83 -8.94
CA VAL A 88 4.58 -4.54 -10.12
C VAL A 88 4.19 -5.92 -9.60
N CYS A 89 2.88 -6.21 -9.55
CA CYS A 89 2.40 -7.58 -9.39
C CYS A 89 2.85 -8.36 -10.64
N ASP A 90 4.06 -8.91 -10.57
CA ASP A 90 4.60 -9.73 -11.65
C ASP A 90 3.80 -11.04 -11.71
N ARG A 91 3.07 -11.26 -12.81
CA ARG A 91 2.25 -12.45 -13.08
C ARG A 91 3.04 -13.75 -12.85
N ARG A 92 4.37 -13.71 -12.97
CA ARG A 92 5.30 -14.82 -12.72
C ARG A 92 5.33 -15.30 -11.26
N THR A 93 5.10 -14.43 -10.29
CA THR A 93 5.06 -14.79 -8.86
C THR A 93 3.80 -15.57 -8.48
N ARG A 94 2.68 -15.34 -9.18
CA ARG A 94 1.42 -16.07 -8.98
C ARG A 94 1.52 -17.55 -9.34
N ILE A 95 2.28 -17.89 -10.38
CA ILE A 95 2.50 -19.28 -10.81
C ILE A 95 3.32 -20.05 -9.76
N LYS A 96 4.35 -19.40 -9.19
CA LYS A 96 5.16 -20.01 -8.12
C LYS A 96 4.34 -20.26 -6.85
N GLY A 97 3.47 -19.33 -6.47
CA GLY A 97 2.56 -19.53 -5.33
C GLY A 97 1.62 -20.73 -5.53
N TRP A 98 1.10 -20.90 -6.75
CA TRP A 98 0.24 -22.03 -7.08
C TRP A 98 0.98 -23.38 -7.04
N LEU A 99 2.24 -23.41 -7.50
CA LEU A 99 3.10 -24.60 -7.40
C LEU A 99 3.36 -25.00 -5.95
N ILE A 100 3.63 -24.04 -5.06
CA ILE A 100 3.87 -24.30 -3.63
C ILE A 100 2.60 -24.87 -2.97
N ILE A 101 1.44 -24.30 -3.26
CA ILE A 101 0.15 -24.77 -2.70
C ILE A 101 -0.15 -26.20 -3.18
N SER A 102 0.05 -26.47 -4.47
CA SER A 102 -0.13 -27.81 -5.03
C SER A 102 0.80 -28.84 -4.38
N PHE A 103 2.08 -28.49 -4.21
CA PHE A 103 3.06 -29.35 -3.56
C PHE A 103 2.70 -29.67 -2.10
N LEU A 104 2.27 -28.67 -1.32
CA LEU A 104 1.80 -28.87 0.06
C LEU A 104 0.59 -29.80 0.12
N PHE A 105 -0.35 -29.67 -0.81
CA PHE A 105 -1.53 -30.51 -0.86
C PHE A 105 -1.18 -31.97 -1.15
N ILE A 106 -0.25 -32.22 -2.09
CA ILE A 106 0.26 -33.56 -2.39
C ILE A 106 0.94 -34.18 -1.16
N LEU A 107 1.78 -33.41 -0.45
CA LEU A 107 2.45 -33.87 0.77
C LEU A 107 1.46 -34.26 1.87
N LEU A 108 0.39 -33.47 2.02
CA LEU A 108 -0.67 -33.74 3.01
C LEU A 108 -1.44 -35.03 2.68
N VAL A 109 -1.76 -35.26 1.40
CA VAL A 109 -2.40 -36.50 0.95
C VAL A 109 -1.48 -37.71 1.18
N LEU A 110 -0.20 -37.59 0.85
CA LEU A 110 0.80 -38.64 1.09
C LEU A 110 0.95 -38.95 2.58
N TYR A 111 0.99 -37.93 3.43
CA TYR A 111 1.07 -38.11 4.88
C TYR A 111 -0.16 -38.85 5.41
N SER A 112 -1.37 -38.45 4.98
CA SER A 112 -2.60 -39.15 5.37
C SER A 112 -2.60 -40.60 4.92
N PHE A 113 -2.11 -40.88 3.71
CA PHE A 113 -2.01 -42.23 3.18
C PHE A 113 -1.02 -43.09 3.98
N PHE A 114 0.14 -42.51 4.33
CA PHE A 114 1.14 -43.15 5.17
C PHE A 114 0.56 -43.48 6.54
N VAL A 115 -0.08 -42.54 7.23
CA VAL A 115 -0.73 -42.79 8.52
C VAL A 115 -1.75 -43.93 8.43
N ALA A 116 -2.59 -43.95 7.40
CA ALA A 116 -3.58 -45.01 7.20
C ALA A 116 -2.95 -46.39 6.99
N SER A 117 -1.82 -46.48 6.27
CA SER A 117 -1.13 -47.75 6.04
C SER A 117 -0.44 -48.29 7.30
N TYR A 118 0.01 -47.42 8.20
CA TYR A 118 0.57 -47.85 9.49
C TYR A 118 -0.50 -48.31 10.48
N THR A 119 -1.68 -47.70 10.46
CA THR A 119 -2.78 -48.12 11.36
C THR A 119 -3.44 -49.44 10.96
N SER A 120 -3.20 -49.92 9.73
CA SER A 120 -3.77 -51.16 9.21
C SER A 120 -2.82 -52.37 9.30
N TYR A 121 -1.62 -52.20 9.86
CA TYR A 121 -0.63 -53.24 10.16
C TYR A 121 -0.62 -53.54 11.66
#